data_AF-A0A3R8TA20-F1
#
_entry.id   AF-A0A3R8TA20-F1
#
_cell.length_a   1.000
_cell.length_b   1.000
_cell.length_c   1.000
_cell.angle_alpha   90.00
_cell.angle_beta   90.00
_cell.angle_gamma   90.00
#
_symmetry.space_group_name_H-M   'P 1'
#
loop_
_entity.id
_entity.type
_entity.pdbx_description
1 polymer ?
#
loop_
_entity_poly.entity_id
_entity_poly.type
_entity_poly.pdbx_seq_one_letter_code
_entity_poly.pdbx_strand_id
1 'polypeptide(L)'
;MPVRLTLALLLAAAPIAALAAPQTWRLDPVHTRVLFAVEHAGFSQALGTVSGSEGQLLFDPDDWTGARLTVSVPLQRLDLGDAKWNKAVMAGNLLDTDRHPDARFVSTRVEPVDASHARVFGQLTLRGVTQDVELAVTVNAVKRHPMPPFRRTAGFSATTTLSRKAFGVDGWPSMIGDTVELRIEAEAVRDRNADDMQDTPSDSNTGTPPAANDSDPPPSPPIMKPTP
;
A
#
# COMPACT_ATOMS: atom_id res chain seq x y z
N MET A 1 -20.14 60.65 44.91
CA MET A 1 -18.99 59.73 44.87
C MET A 1 -19.35 58.57 43.93
N PRO A 2 -18.71 58.42 42.75
CA PRO A 2 -19.10 57.37 41.80
C PRO A 2 -18.34 56.07 42.09
N VAL A 3 -19.08 54.99 42.31
CA VAL A 3 -18.54 53.63 42.39
C VAL A 3 -18.42 53.09 40.96
N ARG A 4 -17.19 52.81 40.52
CA ARG A 4 -16.91 52.16 39.23
C ARG A 4 -16.89 50.64 39.44
N LEU A 5 -17.88 49.94 38.89
CA LEU A 5 -17.89 48.49 38.81
C LEU A 5 -17.02 48.07 37.61
N THR A 6 -15.83 47.52 37.86
CA THR A 6 -15.03 46.84 36.82
C THR A 6 -15.51 45.40 36.69
N LEU A 7 -16.20 45.12 35.58
CA LEU A 7 -16.58 43.77 35.16
C LEU A 7 -15.34 43.07 34.58
N ALA A 8 -14.81 42.06 35.28
CA ALA A 8 -13.73 41.22 34.76
C ALA A 8 -14.33 40.14 33.83
N LEU A 9 -14.08 40.28 32.52
CA LEU A 9 -14.47 39.31 31.51
C LEU A 9 -13.48 38.13 31.55
N LEU A 10 -13.91 36.99 32.11
CA LEU A 10 -13.13 35.75 32.07
C LEU A 10 -13.23 35.16 30.64
N LEU A 11 -12.15 35.30 29.86
CA LEU A 11 -12.06 34.71 28.53
C LEU A 11 -11.74 33.21 28.69
N ALA A 12 -12.76 32.35 28.59
CA ALA A 12 -12.56 30.90 28.56
C ALA A 12 -11.91 30.51 27.22
N ALA A 13 -10.63 30.15 27.25
CA ALA A 13 -9.93 29.57 26.11
C ALA A 13 -10.42 28.12 25.91
N ALA A 14 -11.28 27.89 24.92
CA ALA A 14 -11.61 26.53 24.50
C ALA A 14 -10.37 25.88 23.86
N PRO A 15 -10.05 24.61 24.16
CA PRO A 15 -8.94 23.92 23.51
C PRO A 15 -9.27 23.76 22.03
N ILE A 16 -8.42 24.31 21.17
CA ILE A 16 -8.46 24.03 19.73
C ILE A 16 -8.00 22.58 19.58
N ALA A 17 -8.90 21.69 19.17
CA ALA A 17 -8.52 20.33 18.81
C ALA A 17 -7.55 20.41 17.63
N ALA A 18 -6.29 20.05 17.87
CA ALA A 18 -5.31 19.93 16.81
C ALA A 18 -5.71 18.72 15.95
N LEU A 19 -6.20 18.96 14.74
CA LEU A 19 -6.36 17.91 13.74
C LEU A 19 -4.95 17.40 13.41
N ALA A 20 -4.71 16.10 13.65
CA ALA A 20 -3.45 15.48 13.26
C ALA A 20 -3.30 15.59 11.74
N ALA A 21 -2.12 15.99 11.27
CA ALA A 21 -1.87 16.00 9.84
C ALA A 21 -1.80 14.55 9.32
N PRO A 22 -2.41 14.25 8.16
CA PRO A 22 -2.38 12.91 7.61
C PRO A 22 -0.93 12.50 7.33
N GLN A 23 -0.64 11.23 7.60
CA GLN A 23 0.72 10.70 7.57
C GLN A 23 1.01 10.08 6.22
N THR A 24 2.27 10.12 5.78
CA THR A 24 2.69 9.44 4.55
C THR A 24 3.03 7.99 4.85
N TRP A 25 2.47 7.10 4.05
CA TRP A 25 2.71 5.66 4.06
C TRP A 25 3.14 5.22 2.67
N ARG A 26 3.93 4.15 2.58
CA ARG A 26 4.34 3.54 1.33
C ARG A 26 3.85 2.11 1.26
N LEU A 27 3.26 1.73 0.13
CA LEU A 27 2.89 0.34 -0.11
C LEU A 27 4.14 -0.55 -0.04
N ASP A 28 4.00 -1.69 0.63
CA ASP A 28 5.00 -2.74 0.65
C ASP A 28 4.79 -3.65 -0.57
N PRO A 29 5.72 -3.67 -1.55
CA PRO A 29 5.57 -4.46 -2.76
C PRO A 29 5.60 -5.98 -2.52
N VAL A 30 6.17 -6.42 -1.39
CA VAL A 30 6.26 -7.83 -1.00
C VAL A 30 4.93 -8.33 -0.45
N HIS A 31 4.25 -7.51 0.33
CA HIS A 31 2.99 -7.84 1.00
C HIS A 31 1.76 -7.25 0.31
N THR A 32 1.92 -6.75 -0.92
CA THR A 32 0.81 -6.27 -1.76
C THR A 32 0.58 -7.20 -2.95
N ARG A 33 -0.68 -7.62 -3.13
CA ARG A 33 -1.10 -8.46 -4.24
C ARG A 33 -2.42 -8.00 -4.84
N VAL A 34 -2.46 -7.94 -6.17
CA VAL A 34 -3.71 -7.88 -6.93
C VAL A 34 -4.00 -9.27 -7.47
N LEU A 35 -5.10 -9.87 -7.06
CA LEU A 35 -5.66 -11.08 -7.67
C LEU A 35 -6.77 -10.68 -8.63
N PHE A 36 -6.85 -11.36 -9.77
CA PHE A 36 -7.96 -11.21 -10.70
C PHE A 36 -8.55 -12.57 -11.08
N ALA A 37 -9.85 -12.54 -11.37
CA ALA A 37 -10.59 -13.67 -11.95
C ALA A 37 -11.37 -13.18 -13.18
N VAL A 38 -11.35 -13.98 -14.25
CA VAL A 38 -12.10 -13.71 -15.48
C VAL A 38 -12.62 -15.00 -16.09
N GLU A 39 -13.85 -14.97 -16.58
CA GLU A 39 -14.51 -16.11 -17.23
C GLU A 39 -13.70 -16.58 -18.46
N HIS A 40 -13.60 -17.89 -18.64
CA HIS A 40 -12.91 -18.53 -19.77
C HIS A 40 -13.78 -19.58 -20.48
N ALA A 41 -14.30 -19.19 -21.65
CA ALA A 41 -14.97 -20.00 -22.67
C ALA A 41 -16.23 -20.77 -22.23
N GLY A 42 -16.92 -20.29 -21.21
CA GLY A 42 -18.09 -20.88 -20.56
C GLY A 42 -17.77 -22.00 -19.57
N PHE A 43 -16.50 -22.31 -19.33
CA PHE A 43 -16.10 -23.52 -18.57
C PHE A 43 -15.61 -23.23 -17.16
N SER A 44 -14.80 -22.18 -16.98
CA SER A 44 -14.15 -21.91 -15.70
C SER A 44 -13.76 -20.43 -15.54
N GLN A 45 -13.16 -20.09 -14.41
CA GLN A 45 -12.49 -18.81 -14.19
C GLN A 45 -11.00 -18.99 -14.38
N ALA A 46 -10.39 -18.15 -15.22
CA ALA A 46 -8.95 -17.94 -15.24
C ALA A 46 -8.56 -17.07 -14.05
N LEU A 47 -7.68 -17.59 -13.19
CA LEU A 47 -7.20 -16.91 -12.00
C LEU A 47 -5.76 -16.49 -12.20
N GLY A 48 -5.45 -15.25 -11.84
CA GLY A 48 -4.08 -14.76 -11.87
C GLY A 48 -3.82 -13.71 -10.82
N THR A 49 -2.55 -13.34 -10.69
CA THR A 49 -2.13 -12.30 -9.76
C THR A 49 -1.08 -11.38 -10.35
N VAL A 50 -0.96 -10.17 -9.80
CA VAL A 50 0.14 -9.24 -10.08
C VAL A 50 0.75 -8.83 -8.74
N SER A 51 2.06 -9.05 -8.59
CA SER A 51 2.84 -8.71 -7.39
C SER A 51 3.67 -7.45 -7.60
N GLY A 52 4.24 -6.90 -6.52
CA GLY A 52 5.21 -5.81 -6.63
C GLY A 52 4.58 -4.43 -6.86
N SER A 53 3.32 -4.24 -6.48
CA SER A 53 2.70 -2.91 -6.55
C SER A 53 3.41 -1.94 -5.60
N GLU A 54 3.65 -0.72 -6.07
CA GLU A 54 4.27 0.36 -5.32
C GLU A 54 3.32 1.54 -5.25
N GLY A 55 3.45 2.36 -4.21
CA GLY A 55 2.60 3.54 -4.09
C GLY A 55 2.79 4.32 -2.82
N GLN A 56 2.13 5.46 -2.77
CA GLN A 56 2.09 6.34 -1.62
C GLN A 56 0.64 6.54 -1.18
N LEU A 57 0.44 6.47 0.12
CA LEU A 57 -0.83 6.68 0.78
C LEU A 57 -0.65 7.79 1.80
N LEU A 58 -1.33 8.91 1.60
CA LEU A 58 -1.56 9.92 2.62
C LEU A 58 -2.77 9.46 3.43
N PHE A 59 -2.61 9.18 4.72
CA PHE A 59 -3.63 8.54 5.54
C PHE A 59 -3.48 8.92 7.01
N ASP A 60 -4.57 9.44 7.58
CA ASP A 60 -4.77 9.56 9.01
C ASP A 60 -5.67 8.38 9.45
N PRO A 61 -5.19 7.48 10.34
CA PRO A 61 -6.01 6.37 10.84
C PRO A 61 -7.30 6.79 11.57
N ASP A 62 -7.37 8.02 12.07
CA ASP A 62 -8.51 8.53 12.84
C ASP A 62 -9.52 9.31 11.98
N ASP A 63 -9.12 9.79 10.78
CA ASP A 63 -10.00 10.44 9.80
C ASP A 63 -9.56 10.13 8.35
N TRP A 64 -10.30 9.26 7.66
CA TRP A 64 -9.91 8.80 6.33
C TRP A 64 -10.41 9.72 5.21
N THR A 65 -11.21 10.75 5.51
CA THR A 65 -11.80 11.61 4.48
C THR A 65 -10.74 12.42 3.72
N GLY A 66 -9.61 12.71 4.38
CA GLY A 66 -8.45 13.38 3.78
C GLY A 66 -7.49 12.43 3.04
N ALA A 67 -7.76 11.12 3.01
CA ALA A 67 -6.83 10.15 2.48
C ALA A 67 -6.63 10.28 0.96
N ARG A 68 -5.39 10.07 0.50
CA ARG A 68 -5.03 10.08 -0.92
C ARG A 68 -4.09 8.94 -1.24
N LEU A 69 -4.40 8.18 -2.28
CA LEU A 69 -3.67 7.01 -2.72
C LEU A 69 -3.20 7.18 -4.17
N THR A 70 -1.94 6.87 -4.43
CA THR A 70 -1.38 6.72 -5.78
C THR A 70 -0.61 5.40 -5.84
N VAL A 71 -0.95 4.54 -6.81
CA VAL A 71 -0.37 3.19 -6.96
C VAL A 71 0.09 2.97 -8.40
N SER A 72 1.24 2.31 -8.56
CA SER A 72 1.70 1.70 -9.81
C SER A 72 1.72 0.18 -9.64
N VAL A 73 1.20 -0.55 -10.62
CA VAL A 73 1.12 -2.01 -10.64
C VAL A 73 1.93 -2.51 -11.84
N PRO A 74 3.08 -3.17 -11.63
CA PRO A 74 3.95 -3.60 -12.72
C PRO A 74 3.39 -4.85 -13.40
N LEU A 75 2.83 -4.70 -14.59
CA LEU A 75 2.11 -5.78 -15.28
C LEU A 75 3.02 -6.90 -15.78
N GLN A 76 4.34 -6.70 -15.85
CA GLN A 76 5.30 -7.80 -16.13
C GLN A 76 5.35 -8.83 -15.00
N ARG A 77 4.85 -8.48 -13.80
CA ARG A 77 4.79 -9.38 -12.63
C ARG A 77 3.47 -10.16 -12.55
N LEU A 78 2.67 -10.11 -13.61
CA LEU A 78 1.53 -10.96 -13.87
C LEU A 78 1.92 -12.44 -13.83
N ASP A 79 1.10 -13.25 -13.15
CA ASP A 79 1.22 -14.70 -13.17
C ASP A 79 -0.15 -15.39 -13.07
N LEU A 80 -0.44 -16.27 -14.02
CA LEU A 80 -1.58 -17.19 -14.07
C LEU A 80 -1.16 -18.65 -13.79
N GLY A 81 0.11 -18.89 -13.46
CA GLY A 81 0.66 -20.22 -13.19
C GLY A 81 1.06 -21.02 -14.44
N ASP A 82 0.89 -20.47 -15.65
CA ASP A 82 1.35 -21.06 -16.90
C ASP A 82 2.05 -20.02 -17.79
N ALA A 83 3.22 -20.37 -18.32
CA ALA A 83 4.05 -19.45 -19.08
C ALA A 83 3.41 -19.00 -20.42
N LYS A 84 2.61 -19.86 -21.08
CA LYS A 84 1.93 -19.49 -22.33
C LYS A 84 0.76 -18.56 -22.05
N TRP A 85 0.03 -18.78 -20.97
CA TRP A 85 -1.03 -17.87 -20.52
C TRP A 85 -0.46 -16.49 -20.17
N ASN A 86 0.62 -16.44 -19.39
CA ASN A 86 1.30 -15.20 -19.05
C ASN A 86 1.73 -14.44 -20.32
N LYS A 87 2.35 -15.13 -21.28
CA LYS A 87 2.74 -14.54 -22.56
C LYS A 87 1.54 -14.03 -23.37
N ALA A 88 0.44 -14.79 -23.40
CA ALA A 88 -0.76 -14.42 -24.15
C ALA A 88 -1.44 -13.17 -23.57
N VAL A 89 -1.56 -13.08 -22.24
CA VAL A 89 -2.18 -11.94 -21.55
C VAL A 89 -1.34 -10.67 -21.70
N MET A 90 0.00 -10.79 -21.71
CA MET A 90 0.90 -9.66 -21.91
C MET A 90 0.94 -9.13 -23.35
N ALA A 91 0.51 -9.92 -24.34
CA ALA A 91 0.60 -9.57 -25.75
C ALA A 91 -0.28 -8.37 -26.15
N GLY A 92 0.02 -7.77 -27.31
CA GLY A 92 -0.58 -6.52 -27.77
C GLY A 92 -2.11 -6.52 -27.96
N ASN A 93 -2.70 -7.70 -28.17
CA ASN A 93 -4.15 -7.83 -28.30
C ASN A 93 -4.90 -8.00 -26.96
N LEU A 94 -4.15 -8.16 -25.86
CA LEU A 94 -4.66 -8.06 -24.49
C LEU A 94 -3.99 -6.88 -23.78
N LEU A 95 -3.19 -7.08 -22.72
CA LEU A 95 -2.71 -5.97 -21.89
C LEU A 95 -1.63 -5.11 -22.56
N ASP A 96 -0.92 -5.65 -23.55
CA ASP A 96 0.14 -4.95 -24.28
C ASP A 96 1.21 -4.34 -23.37
N THR A 97 1.80 -5.19 -22.53
CA THR A 97 2.69 -4.75 -21.45
C THR A 97 4.04 -4.23 -21.94
N ASP A 98 4.40 -4.49 -23.21
CA ASP A 98 5.58 -3.90 -23.84
C ASP A 98 5.41 -2.39 -24.03
N ARG A 99 4.19 -1.93 -24.36
CA ARG A 99 3.87 -0.49 -24.53
C ARG A 99 3.28 0.14 -23.28
N HIS A 100 2.61 -0.66 -22.45
CA HIS A 100 1.91 -0.23 -21.25
C HIS A 100 2.37 -1.07 -20.06
N PRO A 101 3.59 -0.84 -19.55
CA PRO A 101 4.18 -1.74 -18.57
C PRO A 101 3.51 -1.70 -17.20
N ASP A 102 2.84 -0.59 -16.88
CA ASP A 102 2.20 -0.37 -15.59
C ASP A 102 0.71 -0.09 -15.76
N ALA A 103 -0.08 -0.59 -14.82
CA ALA A 103 -1.38 -0.01 -14.50
C ALA A 103 -1.21 1.02 -13.38
N ARG A 104 -1.92 2.14 -13.45
CA ARG A 104 -1.80 3.22 -12.46
C ARG A 104 -3.16 3.59 -11.87
N PHE A 105 -3.26 3.61 -10.55
CA PHE A 105 -4.45 4.07 -9.84
C PHE A 105 -4.16 5.36 -9.09
N VAL A 106 -5.04 6.36 -9.20
CA VAL A 106 -5.00 7.61 -8.43
C VAL A 106 -6.37 7.85 -7.82
N SER A 107 -6.46 7.86 -6.49
CA SER A 107 -7.71 8.17 -5.80
C SER A 107 -8.13 9.62 -6.05
N THR A 108 -9.43 9.82 -6.25
CA THR A 108 -10.05 11.15 -6.30
C THR A 108 -10.78 11.46 -5.00
N ARG A 109 -11.30 10.44 -4.30
CA ARG A 109 -12.07 10.62 -3.07
C ARG A 109 -12.16 9.34 -2.24
N VAL A 110 -12.25 9.49 -0.93
CA VAL A 110 -12.49 8.40 0.02
C VAL A 110 -13.76 8.72 0.81
N GLU A 111 -14.67 7.75 0.90
CA GLU A 111 -15.88 7.80 1.71
C GLU A 111 -15.82 6.73 2.79
N PRO A 112 -15.60 7.08 4.07
CA PRO A 112 -15.82 6.15 5.18
C PRO A 112 -17.28 5.68 5.19
N VAL A 113 -17.48 4.37 5.30
CA VAL A 113 -18.80 3.74 5.46
C VAL A 113 -19.06 3.44 6.94
N ASP A 114 -18.06 2.90 7.62
CA ASP A 114 -18.07 2.64 9.06
C ASP A 114 -16.63 2.64 9.61
N ALA A 115 -16.42 2.13 10.82
CA ALA A 115 -15.13 2.12 11.51
C ALA A 115 -14.03 1.29 10.82
N SER A 116 -14.39 0.35 9.93
CA SER A 116 -13.45 -0.54 9.23
C SER A 116 -13.63 -0.52 7.71
N HIS A 117 -14.67 0.11 7.15
CA HIS A 117 -14.98 0.06 5.73
C HIS A 117 -15.01 1.44 5.08
N ALA A 118 -14.56 1.51 3.83
CA ALA A 118 -14.63 2.72 3.00
C ALA A 118 -14.88 2.38 1.53
N ARG A 119 -15.40 3.35 0.79
CA ARG A 119 -15.42 3.37 -0.67
C ARG A 119 -14.33 4.31 -1.15
N VAL A 120 -13.40 3.81 -1.96
CA VAL A 120 -12.32 4.60 -2.55
C VAL A 120 -12.56 4.75 -4.03
N PHE A 121 -12.81 5.98 -4.45
CA PHE A 121 -12.98 6.33 -5.86
C PHE A 121 -11.65 6.80 -6.42
N GLY A 122 -11.39 6.44 -7.67
CA GLY A 122 -10.22 6.93 -8.35
C GLY A 122 -10.22 6.61 -9.83
N GLN A 123 -9.18 7.10 -10.49
CA GLN A 123 -8.93 6.85 -11.89
C GLN A 123 -7.92 5.71 -12.01
N LEU A 124 -8.32 4.64 -12.70
CA LEU A 124 -7.45 3.56 -13.12
C LEU A 124 -7.05 3.79 -14.58
N THR A 125 -5.75 3.87 -14.84
CA THR A 125 -5.18 3.80 -16.18
C THR A 125 -4.64 2.40 -16.42
N LEU A 126 -5.18 1.72 -17.43
CA LEU A 126 -4.75 0.39 -17.87
C LEU A 126 -4.70 0.38 -19.40
N ARG A 127 -3.61 -0.13 -19.98
CA ARG A 127 -3.40 -0.15 -21.44
C ARG A 127 -3.58 1.23 -22.09
N GLY A 128 -3.13 2.29 -21.41
CA GLY A 128 -3.24 3.67 -21.87
C GLY A 128 -4.64 4.27 -21.83
N VAL A 129 -5.67 3.53 -21.39
CA VAL A 129 -7.04 4.03 -21.21
C VAL A 129 -7.30 4.28 -19.73
N THR A 130 -7.86 5.45 -19.41
CA THR A 130 -8.24 5.82 -18.04
C THR A 130 -9.74 5.69 -17.85
N GLN A 131 -10.17 5.05 -16.76
CA GLN A 131 -11.58 4.93 -16.35
C GLN A 131 -11.71 5.23 -14.86
N ASP A 132 -12.88 5.73 -14.46
CA ASP A 132 -13.24 5.84 -13.05
C ASP A 132 -13.58 4.46 -12.50
N VAL A 133 -13.02 4.13 -11.35
CA VAL A 133 -13.26 2.87 -10.64
C VAL A 133 -13.55 3.14 -9.17
N GLU A 134 -14.34 2.26 -8.59
CA GLU A 134 -14.65 2.27 -7.16
C GLU A 134 -14.08 0.99 -6.53
N LEU A 135 -13.31 1.15 -5.46
CA LEU A 135 -12.84 0.07 -4.62
C LEU A 135 -13.67 0.04 -3.33
N ALA A 136 -14.25 -1.12 -3.03
CA ALA A 136 -14.76 -1.41 -1.69
C ALA A 136 -13.58 -1.84 -0.82
N VAL A 137 -13.25 -1.06 0.21
CA VAL A 137 -12.03 -1.23 1.02
C VAL A 137 -12.39 -1.58 2.46
N THR A 138 -11.68 -2.56 3.02
CA THR A 138 -11.63 -2.85 4.45
C THR A 138 -10.26 -2.45 4.99
N VAL A 139 -10.24 -1.67 6.06
CA VAL A 139 -9.05 -1.41 6.87
C VAL A 139 -8.95 -2.54 7.91
N ASN A 140 -8.00 -3.43 7.73
CA ASN A 140 -7.87 -4.64 8.54
C ASN A 140 -7.23 -4.35 9.91
N ALA A 141 -6.11 -3.62 9.90
CA ALA A 141 -5.39 -3.26 11.10
C ALA A 141 -4.43 -2.10 10.84
N VAL A 142 -4.22 -1.24 11.85
CA VAL A 142 -3.15 -0.24 11.86
C VAL A 142 -2.37 -0.36 13.17
N LYS A 143 -1.19 -0.98 13.13
CA LYS A 143 -0.41 -1.30 14.34
C LYS A 143 1.08 -1.42 14.03
N ARG A 144 1.91 -1.62 15.06
CA ARG A 144 3.31 -2.03 14.84
C ARG A 144 3.33 -3.47 14.30
N HIS A 145 4.11 -3.70 13.25
CA HIS A 145 4.32 -5.02 12.68
C HIS A 145 4.93 -5.95 13.73
N PRO A 146 4.51 -7.24 13.84
CA PRO A 146 4.97 -8.13 14.91
C PRO A 146 6.41 -8.64 14.75
N MET A 147 7.03 -8.42 13.59
CA MET A 147 8.42 -8.81 13.31
C MET A 147 9.32 -7.58 13.14
N PRO A 148 10.64 -7.68 13.47
CA PRO A 148 11.61 -6.63 13.19
C PRO A 148 11.54 -6.15 11.72
N PRO A 149 11.71 -4.84 11.44
CA PRO A 149 12.05 -3.78 12.39
C PRO A 149 10.83 -3.11 13.05
N PHE A 150 9.72 -3.85 13.23
CA PHE A 150 8.52 -3.43 13.99
C PHE A 150 7.90 -2.11 13.52
N ARG A 151 7.94 -1.86 12.20
CA ARG A 151 7.44 -0.63 11.60
C ARG A 151 5.94 -0.48 11.86
N ARG A 152 5.46 0.76 11.93
CA ARG A 152 4.02 1.04 11.91
C ARG A 152 3.50 0.66 10.52
N THR A 153 2.55 -0.27 10.48
CA THR A 153 1.98 -0.84 9.25
C THR A 153 0.46 -0.76 9.30
N ALA A 154 -0.14 -0.44 8.16
CA ALA A 154 -1.57 -0.48 7.92
C ALA A 154 -1.86 -1.57 6.88
N GLY A 155 -2.79 -2.47 7.18
CA GLY A 155 -3.22 -3.56 6.30
C GLY A 155 -4.62 -3.30 5.74
N PHE A 156 -4.81 -3.60 4.47
CA PHE A 156 -6.05 -3.34 3.74
C PHE A 156 -6.44 -4.53 2.86
N SER A 157 -7.74 -4.75 2.75
CA SER A 157 -8.33 -5.59 1.70
C SER A 157 -9.19 -4.71 0.81
N ALA A 158 -9.23 -4.98 -0.50
CA ALA A 158 -10.13 -4.27 -1.39
C ALA A 158 -10.70 -5.17 -2.49
N THR A 159 -11.90 -4.87 -2.96
CA THR A 159 -12.52 -5.55 -4.10
C THR A 159 -13.09 -4.54 -5.09
N THR A 160 -13.14 -4.94 -6.36
CA THR A 160 -13.88 -4.22 -7.41
C THR A 160 -14.13 -5.15 -8.59
N THR A 161 -14.88 -4.67 -9.56
CA THR A 161 -15.14 -5.34 -10.82
C THR A 161 -14.89 -4.38 -11.97
N LEU A 162 -14.14 -4.83 -12.97
CA LEU A 162 -13.81 -4.04 -14.16
C LEU A 162 -14.45 -4.66 -15.40
N SER A 163 -14.72 -3.84 -16.41
CA SER A 163 -14.94 -4.30 -17.79
C SER A 163 -13.61 -4.21 -18.53
N ARG A 164 -13.10 -5.33 -19.06
CA ARG A 164 -11.86 -5.30 -19.84
C ARG A 164 -12.04 -4.50 -21.14
N LYS A 165 -13.26 -4.50 -21.71
CA LYS A 165 -13.59 -3.72 -22.90
C LYS A 165 -13.52 -2.21 -22.67
N ALA A 166 -13.87 -1.75 -21.47
CA ALA A 166 -13.73 -0.34 -21.11
C ALA A 166 -12.27 0.16 -21.18
N PHE A 167 -11.29 -0.74 -21.09
CA PHE A 167 -9.86 -0.46 -21.26
C PHE A 167 -9.33 -0.86 -22.65
N GLY A 168 -10.21 -1.20 -23.59
CA GLY A 168 -9.89 -1.64 -24.95
C GLY A 168 -9.22 -3.03 -25.02
N VAL A 169 -9.21 -3.78 -23.92
CA VAL A 169 -8.70 -5.15 -23.88
C VAL A 169 -9.77 -6.05 -24.49
N ASP A 170 -9.85 -6.11 -25.82
CA ASP A 170 -10.98 -6.69 -26.57
C ASP A 170 -10.68 -8.04 -27.23
N GLY A 171 -9.47 -8.59 -27.05
CA GLY A 171 -9.09 -9.89 -27.60
C GLY A 171 -10.06 -11.01 -27.20
N TRP A 172 -10.44 -11.85 -28.17
CA TRP A 172 -11.24 -13.07 -27.97
C TRP A 172 -12.54 -12.89 -27.13
N PRO A 173 -13.49 -12.04 -27.57
CA PRO A 173 -14.70 -11.73 -26.81
C PRO A 173 -15.66 -12.90 -26.60
N SER A 174 -15.54 -13.99 -27.36
CA SER A 174 -16.32 -15.21 -27.17
C SER A 174 -15.66 -16.22 -26.23
N MET A 175 -14.39 -16.01 -25.85
CA MET A 175 -13.60 -16.95 -25.05
C MET A 175 -13.18 -16.37 -23.71
N ILE A 176 -13.13 -15.05 -23.57
CA ILE A 176 -12.74 -14.37 -22.34
C ILE A 176 -13.89 -13.46 -21.95
N GLY A 177 -14.45 -13.62 -20.75
CA GLY A 177 -15.50 -12.76 -20.23
C GLY A 177 -15.11 -11.28 -20.21
N ASP A 178 -16.10 -10.40 -20.22
CA ASP A 178 -15.83 -8.95 -20.11
C ASP A 178 -15.52 -8.52 -18.67
N THR A 179 -16.25 -9.12 -17.73
CA THR A 179 -16.13 -8.85 -16.29
C THR A 179 -14.85 -9.45 -15.74
N VAL A 180 -14.01 -8.59 -15.15
CA VAL A 180 -12.81 -8.98 -14.40
C VAL A 180 -13.04 -8.62 -12.94
N GLU A 181 -13.10 -9.63 -12.08
CA GLU A 181 -13.20 -9.44 -10.64
C GLU A 181 -11.80 -9.23 -10.07
N LEU A 182 -11.63 -8.21 -9.22
CA LEU A 182 -10.39 -7.94 -8.52
C LEU A 182 -10.55 -8.15 -7.02
N ARG A 183 -9.56 -8.82 -6.44
CA ARG A 183 -9.34 -8.87 -4.99
C ARG A 183 -7.92 -8.42 -4.69
N ILE A 184 -7.78 -7.46 -3.79
CA ILE A 184 -6.51 -6.83 -3.47
C ILE A 184 -6.26 -7.01 -1.98
N GLU A 185 -5.04 -7.41 -1.64
CA GLU A 185 -4.54 -7.39 -0.26
C GLU A 185 -3.29 -6.53 -0.27
N ALA A 186 -3.18 -5.59 0.67
CA ALA A 186 -2.10 -4.62 0.69
C ALA A 186 -1.65 -4.31 2.11
N GLU A 187 -0.34 -4.12 2.27
CA GLU A 187 0.22 -3.49 3.45
C GLU A 187 0.92 -2.19 3.05
N ALA A 188 0.78 -1.16 3.88
CA ALA A 188 1.50 0.09 3.76
C ALA A 188 2.29 0.36 5.05
N VAL A 189 3.54 0.76 4.90
CA VAL A 189 4.44 1.08 6.00
C VAL A 189 4.55 2.59 6.12
N ARG A 190 4.37 3.12 7.34
CA ARG A 190 4.49 4.56 7.60
C ARG A 190 5.93 5.03 7.37
N ASP A 191 6.08 6.17 6.69
CA ASP A 191 7.35 6.86 6.63
C ASP A 191 7.75 7.34 8.03
N ARG A 192 9.04 7.27 8.34
CA ARG A 192 9.56 7.73 9.63
C ARG A 192 9.57 9.25 9.62
N ASN A 193 8.67 9.89 10.36
CA ASN A 193 8.79 11.31 10.71
C ASN A 193 9.69 11.47 11.95
N ALA A 194 10.28 12.65 12.13
CA ALA A 194 11.18 12.96 13.25
C ALA A 194 10.56 12.68 14.65
N ASP A 195 9.22 12.71 14.75
CA ASP A 195 8.48 12.45 15.99
C ASP A 195 8.49 10.97 16.41
N ASP A 196 8.76 10.03 15.49
CA ASP A 196 8.81 8.59 15.80
C ASP A 196 10.05 8.19 16.64
N MET A 197 11.03 9.10 16.81
CA MET A 197 12.18 8.87 17.70
C MET A 197 11.81 8.94 19.19
N GLN A 198 10.66 9.51 19.57
CA GLN A 198 10.22 9.56 20.97
C GLN A 198 9.51 8.27 21.41
N ASP A 199 9.12 7.42 20.46
CA ASP A 199 8.32 6.21 20.66
C ASP A 199 9.18 4.93 20.56
N THR A 200 10.50 5.10 20.60
CA THR A 200 11.47 4.03 20.85
C THR A 200 11.54 3.79 22.36
N PRO A 201 11.40 2.54 22.85
CA PRO A 201 11.77 2.24 24.22
C PRO A 201 13.19 2.75 24.45
N SER A 202 13.35 3.64 25.42
CA SER A 202 14.66 4.08 25.86
C SER A 202 15.38 2.85 26.40
N ASP A 203 16.38 2.33 25.68
CA ASP A 203 17.33 1.39 26.26
C ASP A 203 18.14 2.14 27.32
N SER A 204 17.55 2.34 28.49
CA SER A 204 18.26 2.77 29.70
C SER A 204 19.06 1.58 30.22
N ASN A 205 20.15 1.26 29.52
CA ASN A 205 21.23 0.47 30.09
C ASN A 205 22.54 1.22 29.84
N THR A 206 22.75 2.27 30.63
CA THR A 206 24.09 2.83 30.89
C THR A 206 24.91 1.78 31.63
N GLY A 207 25.45 0.82 30.88
CA GLY A 207 26.58 0.01 31.28
C GLY A 207 27.86 0.70 30.85
N THR A 208 28.59 1.26 31.81
CA THR A 208 29.97 1.72 31.64
C THR A 208 30.79 0.72 30.81
N PRO A 209 31.48 1.13 29.73
CA PRO A 209 32.40 0.24 29.03
C PRO A 209 33.55 -0.15 29.96
N PRO A 210 33.89 -1.43 30.15
CA PRO A 210 35.15 -1.80 30.78
C PRO A 210 36.30 -1.35 29.86
N ALA A 211 37.33 -0.76 30.47
CA ALA A 211 38.53 -0.30 29.80
C ALA A 211 39.16 -1.41 28.95
N ALA A 212 39.57 -1.06 27.72
CA ALA A 212 40.30 -1.95 26.83
C ALA A 212 41.64 -2.36 27.47
N ASN A 213 41.87 -3.66 27.61
CA ASN A 213 43.19 -4.23 27.85
C ASN A 213 43.75 -4.67 26.50
N ASP A 214 44.82 -4.01 26.04
CA ASP A 214 45.60 -4.34 24.84
C ASP A 214 46.40 -5.63 25.04
N SER A 215 45.75 -6.80 24.93
CA SER A 215 46.45 -8.09 25.02
C SER A 215 45.83 -9.22 24.18
N ASP A 216 45.21 -8.93 23.03
CA ASP A 216 44.82 -10.00 22.09
C ASP A 216 45.68 -9.97 20.82
N PRO A 217 46.33 -11.09 20.43
CA PRO A 217 47.09 -11.17 19.20
C PRO A 217 46.15 -11.25 17.99
N PRO A 218 46.57 -10.76 16.81
CA PRO A 218 45.72 -10.71 15.62
C PRO A 218 45.32 -12.12 15.13
N PRO A 219 44.15 -12.26 14.50
CA PRO A 219 43.67 -13.55 14.02
C PRO A 219 44.51 -14.07 12.85
N SER A 220 44.78 -15.38 12.86
CA SER A 220 45.51 -16.09 11.81
C SER A 220 44.75 -16.08 10.46
N PRO A 221 45.46 -16.00 9.33
CA PRO A 221 44.84 -15.99 8.00
C PRO A 221 44.19 -17.35 7.63
N PRO A 222 43.17 -17.35 6.75
CA PRO A 222 42.41 -18.55 6.41
C PRO A 222 43.23 -19.53 5.56
N ILE A 223 43.13 -20.82 5.92
CA ILE A 223 43.76 -21.94 5.21
C ILE A 223 42.93 -22.27 3.95
N MET A 224 43.51 -22.04 2.77
CA MET A 224 42.97 -22.48 1.48
C MET A 224 43.13 -24.00 1.33
N LYS A 225 42.01 -24.74 1.18
CA LYS A 225 42.04 -26.15 0.78
C LYS A 225 42.21 -26.25 -0.75
N PRO A 226 43.10 -27.12 -1.27
CA PRO A 226 43.17 -27.40 -2.69
C PRO A 226 41.96 -28.27 -3.12
N THR A 227 41.33 -27.91 -4.23
CA THR A 227 40.29 -28.71 -4.88
C THR A 227 40.94 -29.64 -5.92
N PRO A 228 40.55 -30.91 -6.02
CA PRO A 228 40.85 -31.72 -7.20
C PRO A 228 40.00 -31.30 -8.42
#